data_AF-A0A7C3HLX4-F1
#
_entry.id   AF-A0A7C3HLX4-F1
#
_cell.length_a   1.000
_cell.length_b   1.000
_cell.length_c   1.000
_cell.angle_alpha   90.00
_cell.angle_beta   90.00
_cell.angle_gamma   90.00
#
_symmetry.space_group_name_H-M   'P 1'
#
loop_
_entity.id
_entity.type
_entity.pdbx_description
1 polymer ?
#
loop_
_entity_poly.entity_id
_entity_poly.type
_entity_poly.pdbx_seq_one_letter_code
_entity_poly.pdbx_strand_id
1 'polypeptide(L)'
;MPDTWSVLMDYTRDRFHINYSCYLGNARFGYGEQFLGNEGMIEVISRQTLNFYPESYPGVPDKVKARKELSITIPNNDHLAVEAHIRNWFNAIRGIEKPVAPPQAGYEAAVPGFMSVLSYRENKKVLWDHKADKYRFA
;
A
#
# COMPACT_ATOMS: atom_id res chain seq x y z
N MET A 1 7.06 8.58 21.99
CA MET A 1 6.74 8.28 20.58
C MET A 1 6.70 6.77 20.43
N PRO A 2 5.65 6.18 19.86
CA PRO A 2 5.67 4.75 19.54
C PRO A 2 6.74 4.47 18.47
N ASP A 3 7.60 3.48 18.72
CA ASP A 3 8.58 2.98 17.74
C ASP A 3 7.99 1.87 16.84
N THR A 4 6.81 1.39 17.21
CA THR A 4 6.07 0.33 16.57
C THR A 4 4.61 0.78 16.43
N TRP A 5 4.02 0.57 15.26
CA TRP A 5 2.63 0.92 15.01
C TRP A 5 1.97 -0.13 14.13
N SER A 6 0.79 -0.60 14.54
CA SER A 6 0.01 -1.57 13.77
C SER A 6 -1.44 -1.10 13.67
N VAL A 7 -2.02 -1.20 12.48
CA VAL A 7 -3.41 -0.81 12.21
C VAL A 7 -4.04 -1.76 11.20
N LEU A 8 -5.32 -2.05 11.45
CA LEU A 8 -6.19 -2.81 10.57
C LEU A 8 -7.16 -1.83 9.90
N MET A 9 -7.06 -1.66 8.58
CA MET A 9 -7.93 -0.78 7.80
C MET A 9 -8.88 -1.62 6.96
N ASP A 10 -10.17 -1.29 7.05
CA ASP A 10 -11.24 -2.13 6.52
C ASP A 10 -12.01 -1.37 5.42
N TYR A 11 -11.81 -1.81 4.17
CA TYR A 11 -12.49 -1.30 2.98
C TYR A 11 -13.67 -2.22 2.67
N THR A 12 -14.68 -2.19 3.54
CA THR A 12 -15.81 -3.14 3.54
C THR A 12 -16.55 -3.21 2.21
N ARG A 13 -16.74 -2.08 1.52
CA ARG A 13 -17.42 -2.02 0.22
C ARG A 13 -16.71 -2.84 -0.84
N ASP A 14 -15.38 -2.84 -0.79
CA ASP A 14 -14.52 -3.50 -1.78
C ASP A 14 -14.07 -4.89 -1.32
N ARG A 15 -14.51 -5.34 -0.12
CA ARG A 15 -14.07 -6.58 0.55
C ARG A 15 -12.54 -6.68 0.60
N PHE A 16 -11.91 -5.54 0.87
CA PHE A 16 -10.46 -5.42 0.93
C PHE A 16 -10.03 -4.98 2.32
N HIS A 17 -8.90 -5.51 2.77
CA HIS A 17 -8.36 -5.24 4.09
C HIS A 17 -6.88 -4.91 3.98
N ILE A 18 -6.43 -3.90 4.72
CA ILE A 18 -5.01 -3.58 4.85
C ILE A 18 -4.60 -3.83 6.28
N ASN A 19 -3.65 -4.76 6.46
CA ASN A 19 -2.85 -4.82 7.67
C ASN A 19 -1.58 -4.00 7.43
N TYR A 20 -1.43 -2.91 8.18
CA TYR A 20 -0.21 -2.13 8.18
C TYR A 20 0.48 -2.32 9.52
N SER A 21 1.78 -2.62 9.48
CA SER A 21 2.64 -2.63 10.65
C SER A 21 3.99 -2.02 10.30
N CYS A 22 4.52 -1.17 11.18
CA CYS A 22 5.87 -0.64 11.06
C CYS A 22 6.64 -0.81 12.36
N TYR A 23 7.96 -1.01 12.24
CA TYR A 23 8.90 -1.17 13.33
C TYR A 23 10.15 -0.36 13.04
N LEU A 24 10.41 0.68 13.85
CA LEU A 24 11.57 1.56 13.68
C LEU A 24 12.82 1.05 14.39
N GLY A 25 12.70 -0.03 15.16
CA GLY A 25 13.80 -0.68 15.89
C GLY A 25 14.41 -1.91 15.20
N ASN A 26 13.92 -2.32 14.02
CA ASN A 26 14.37 -3.54 13.35
C ASN A 26 14.70 -3.30 11.88
N ALA A 27 15.98 -3.44 11.51
CA ALA A 27 16.44 -3.30 10.14
C ALA A 27 16.36 -4.62 9.32
N ARG A 28 16.22 -5.77 9.99
CA ARG A 28 16.28 -7.09 9.34
C ARG A 28 14.99 -7.47 8.65
N PHE A 29 13.84 -7.08 9.21
CA PHE A 29 12.52 -7.31 8.63
C PHE A 29 12.39 -6.67 7.24
N GLY A 30 13.08 -5.55 7.02
CA GLY A 30 13.09 -4.84 5.75
C GLY A 30 11.75 -4.16 5.48
N TYR A 31 11.50 -3.89 4.20
CA TYR A 31 10.26 -3.28 3.70
C TYR A 31 9.61 -4.22 2.69
N GLY A 32 8.29 -4.36 2.72
CA GLY A 32 7.57 -4.99 1.63
C GLY A 32 6.05 -4.90 1.74
N GLU A 33 5.39 -4.97 0.59
CA GLU A 33 3.95 -5.00 0.45
C GLU A 33 3.51 -6.34 -0.14
N GLN A 34 2.46 -6.92 0.44
CA GLN A 34 1.87 -8.15 -0.06
C GLN A 34 0.40 -7.89 -0.38
N PHE A 35 0.00 -8.22 -1.60
CA PHE A 35 -1.38 -8.19 -2.06
C PHE A 35 -1.85 -9.64 -2.20
N LEU A 36 -2.67 -10.09 -1.27
CA LEU A 36 -3.15 -11.47 -1.19
C LEU A 36 -4.51 -11.56 -1.89
N GLY A 37 -4.52 -12.09 -3.11
CA GLY A 37 -5.73 -12.28 -3.90
C GLY A 37 -6.17 -13.74 -3.99
N ASN A 38 -7.36 -13.98 -4.53
CA ASN A 38 -7.92 -15.33 -4.67
C ASN A 38 -7.19 -16.22 -5.69
N GLU A 39 -6.38 -15.63 -6.57
CA GLU A 39 -5.70 -16.35 -7.66
C GLU A 39 -4.16 -16.20 -7.59
N GLY A 40 -3.66 -15.51 -6.57
CA GLY A 40 -2.24 -15.40 -6.29
C GLY A 40 -1.91 -14.24 -5.36
N MET A 41 -0.65 -14.24 -4.94
CA MET A 41 -0.03 -13.16 -4.19
C MET A 41 0.84 -12.33 -5.13
N ILE A 42 0.75 -11.01 -5.03
CA ILE A 42 1.81 -10.10 -5.48
C ILE A 42 2.61 -9.69 -4.25
N GLU A 43 3.92 -9.79 -4.31
CA GLU A 43 4.82 -9.37 -3.24
C GLU A 43 5.86 -8.40 -3.80
N VAL A 44 6.03 -7.27 -3.13
CA VAL A 44 7.06 -6.28 -3.46
C VAL A 44 8.05 -6.24 -2.30
N ILE A 45 9.30 -6.61 -2.56
CA ILE A 45 10.36 -6.67 -1.54
C ILE A 45 11.33 -5.50 -1.74
N SER A 46 11.52 -4.72 -0.67
CA SER A 46 12.45 -3.59 -0.59
C SER A 46 12.29 -2.58 -1.73
N ARG A 47 11.10 -2.51 -2.36
CA ARG A 47 10.80 -1.70 -3.55
C ARG A 47 11.67 -2.00 -4.78
N GLN A 48 12.39 -3.14 -4.80
CA GLN A 48 13.28 -3.54 -5.91
C GLN A 48 12.71 -4.71 -6.70
N THR A 49 12.14 -5.68 -5.99
CA THR A 49 11.74 -6.96 -6.55
C THR A 49 10.23 -7.11 -6.44
N LEU A 50 9.56 -7.28 -7.58
CA LEU A 50 8.17 -7.66 -7.68
C LEU A 50 8.10 -9.16 -7.98
N ASN A 51 7.43 -9.90 -7.11
CA ASN A 51 7.12 -11.31 -7.28
C ASN A 51 5.63 -11.50 -7.48
N PHE A 52 5.27 -12.51 -8.26
CA PHE A 52 3.92 -13.04 -8.34
C PHE A 52 3.95 -14.56 -8.13
N TYR A 53 3.11 -15.01 -7.21
CA TYR A 53 2.94 -16.43 -6.87
C TYR A 53 1.49 -16.82 -7.12
N PRO A 54 1.19 -17.72 -8.08
CA PRO A 54 -0.17 -18.19 -8.29
C PRO A 54 -0.63 -19.11 -7.14
N GLU A 55 -1.94 -19.14 -6.88
CA GLU A 55 -2.49 -20.02 -5.85
C GLU A 55 -2.37 -21.51 -6.20
N SER A 56 -2.14 -22.34 -5.18
CA SER A 56 -1.89 -23.78 -5.32
C SER A 56 -2.77 -24.66 -4.43
N TYR A 57 -3.86 -24.14 -3.88
CA TYR A 57 -4.75 -24.88 -2.98
C TYR A 57 -5.61 -25.94 -3.70
N PRO A 58 -6.08 -27.00 -3.00
CA PRO A 58 -6.96 -28.01 -3.61
C PRO A 58 -8.24 -27.41 -4.20
N GLY A 59 -8.54 -27.72 -5.46
CA GLY A 59 -9.71 -27.18 -6.15
C GLY A 59 -9.51 -25.80 -6.79
N VAL A 60 -8.28 -25.28 -6.81
CA VAL A 60 -7.95 -24.06 -7.56
C VAL A 60 -8.31 -24.23 -9.05
N PRO A 61 -8.93 -23.24 -9.72
CA PRO A 61 -9.31 -23.35 -11.12
C PRO A 61 -8.11 -23.62 -12.05
N ASP A 62 -8.29 -24.41 -13.11
CA ASP A 62 -7.19 -24.76 -14.03
C ASP A 62 -6.55 -23.54 -14.70
N LYS A 63 -7.33 -22.48 -14.94
CA LYS A 63 -6.83 -21.19 -15.42
C LYS A 63 -5.80 -20.54 -14.48
N VAL A 64 -5.89 -20.79 -13.18
CA VAL A 64 -4.96 -20.27 -12.17
C VAL A 64 -3.74 -21.19 -12.07
N LYS A 65 -3.94 -22.52 -12.10
CA LYS A 65 -2.83 -23.50 -12.16
C LYS A 65 -1.90 -23.29 -13.35
N ALA A 66 -2.45 -22.84 -14.47
CA ALA A 66 -1.69 -22.60 -15.69
C ALA A 66 -0.84 -21.31 -15.63
N ARG A 67 -1.05 -20.44 -14.63
CA ARG A 67 -0.23 -19.24 -14.44
C ARG A 67 1.16 -19.63 -13.98
N LYS A 68 2.14 -18.84 -14.41
CA LYS A 68 3.54 -19.02 -14.00
C LYS A 68 3.89 -17.98 -12.96
N GLU A 69 4.75 -18.37 -12.04
CA GLU A 69 5.44 -17.42 -11.19
C GLU A 69 6.20 -16.40 -12.04
N LEU A 70 6.32 -15.21 -11.50
CA LEU A 70 7.08 -14.12 -12.10
C LEU A 70 7.92 -13.48 -11.01
N SER A 71 9.18 -13.17 -11.34
CA SER A 71 10.02 -12.32 -10.51
C SER A 71 10.70 -11.30 -11.40
N ILE A 72 10.50 -10.02 -11.11
CA ILE A 72 11.13 -8.90 -11.79
C ILE A 72 11.91 -8.13 -10.75
N THR A 73 13.21 -7.97 -10.97
CA THR A 73 14.05 -7.13 -10.13
C THR A 73 14.59 -5.97 -10.94
N ILE A 74 14.37 -4.75 -10.43
CA ILE A 74 14.98 -3.54 -10.94
C ILE A 74 15.99 -3.09 -9.89
N PRO A 75 17.30 -3.27 -10.11
CA PRO A 75 18.31 -2.80 -9.17
C PRO A 75 18.29 -1.26 -9.06
N ASN A 76 18.51 -0.74 -7.85
CA ASN A 76 18.54 0.69 -7.57
C ASN A 76 17.24 1.44 -7.95
N ASN A 77 16.10 0.75 -7.90
CA ASN A 77 14.80 1.28 -8.28
C ASN A 77 14.39 2.50 -7.45
N ASP A 78 14.86 2.64 -6.21
CA ASP A 78 14.55 3.81 -5.38
C ASP A 78 15.10 5.09 -6.01
N HIS A 79 16.34 5.04 -6.51
CA HIS A 79 16.94 6.18 -7.20
C HIS A 79 16.22 6.50 -8.51
N LEU A 80 15.92 5.47 -9.31
CA LEU A 80 15.20 5.62 -10.57
C LEU A 80 13.79 6.19 -10.36
N ALA A 81 13.09 5.74 -9.31
CA ALA A 81 11.77 6.22 -8.95
C ALA A 81 11.81 7.70 -8.51
N VAL A 82 12.80 8.10 -7.71
CA VAL A 82 12.99 9.51 -7.33
C VAL A 82 13.28 10.38 -8.55
N GLU A 83 14.18 9.96 -9.44
CA GLU A 83 14.48 10.71 -10.66
C GLU A 83 13.24 10.88 -11.54
N ALA A 84 12.48 9.80 -11.75
CA ALA A 84 11.24 9.81 -12.50
C ALA A 84 10.20 10.75 -11.86
N HIS A 85 10.09 10.74 -10.53
CA HIS A 85 9.16 11.58 -9.80
C HIS A 85 9.49 13.07 -9.94
N ILE A 86 10.77 13.44 -9.79
CA ILE A 86 11.23 14.83 -9.94
C ILE A 86 11.11 15.31 -11.40
N ARG A 87 11.40 14.44 -12.37
CA ARG A 87 11.21 14.75 -13.79
C ARG A 87 9.74 15.04 -14.11
N ASN A 88 8.82 14.19 -13.63
CA ASN A 88 7.39 14.41 -13.78
C ASN A 88 6.96 15.73 -13.13
N TRP A 89 7.49 16.05 -11.94
CA TRP A 89 7.19 17.32 -11.28
C TRP A 89 7.57 18.54 -12.13
N PHE A 90 8.77 18.56 -12.72
CA PHE A 90 9.17 19.64 -13.62
C PHE A 90 8.34 19.69 -14.91
N ASN A 91 8.01 18.54 -15.49
CA ASN A 91 7.12 18.48 -16.66
C ASN A 91 5.71 18.99 -16.33
N ALA A 92 5.22 18.74 -15.12
CA ALA A 92 3.94 19.25 -14.66
C ALA A 92 3.95 20.77 -14.47
N ILE A 93 5.01 21.34 -13.90
CA ILE A 93 5.19 22.80 -13.81
C ILE A 93 5.18 23.44 -15.21
N ARG A 94 5.78 22.77 -16.20
CA ARG A 94 5.82 23.23 -17.60
C ARG A 94 4.50 23.01 -18.35
N GLY A 95 3.49 22.39 -17.74
CA GLY A 95 2.21 22.08 -18.38
C GLY A 95 2.26 20.95 -19.40
N ILE A 96 3.33 20.14 -19.40
CA ILE A 96 3.51 19.01 -20.33
C ILE A 96 2.82 17.74 -19.79
N GLU A 97 2.90 17.54 -18.48
CA GLU A 97 2.34 16.38 -17.79
C GLU A 97 1.44 16.82 -16.63
N LYS A 98 0.75 15.86 -16.00
CA LYS A 98 0.10 16.05 -14.70
C LYS A 98 0.99 15.47 -13.60
N PRO A 99 0.97 16.00 -12.37
CA PRO A 99 1.67 15.40 -11.25
C PRO A 99 1.16 13.97 -11.01
N VAL A 100 2.07 13.00 -10.92
CA VAL A 100 1.73 11.59 -10.61
C VAL A 100 1.27 11.40 -9.16
N ALA A 101 1.71 12.27 -8.25
CA ALA A 101 1.25 12.33 -6.87
C ALA A 101 0.70 13.74 -6.56
N PRO A 102 -0.56 14.04 -6.95
CA PRO A 102 -1.17 15.33 -6.69
C PRO A 102 -1.43 15.53 -5.18
N PRO A 103 -1.58 16.77 -4.69
CA PRO A 103 -1.82 17.06 -3.27
C PRO A 103 -3.00 16.28 -2.67
N GLN A 104 -4.08 16.09 -3.42
CA GLN A 104 -5.25 15.35 -2.97
C GLN A 104 -4.92 13.89 -2.63
N ALA A 105 -4.07 13.23 -3.42
CA ALA A 105 -3.64 11.87 -3.13
C ALA A 105 -2.79 11.80 -1.85
N GLY A 106 -1.96 12.82 -1.61
CA GLY A 106 -1.19 12.95 -0.36
C GLY A 106 -2.10 13.16 0.86
N TYR A 107 -3.14 13.98 0.73
CA TYR A 107 -4.15 14.17 1.77
C TYR A 107 -4.86 12.85 2.11
N GLU A 108 -5.37 12.15 1.09
CA GLU A 108 -6.07 10.88 1.26
C GLU A 108 -5.18 9.80 1.88
N ALA A 109 -3.90 9.75 1.50
CA ALA A 109 -2.93 8.82 2.10
C ALA A 109 -2.63 9.13 3.58
N ALA A 110 -2.77 10.39 4.02
CA ALA A 110 -2.52 10.79 5.40
C ALA A 110 -3.71 10.49 6.34
N VAL A 111 -4.94 10.50 5.83
CA VAL A 111 -6.17 10.30 6.61
C VAL A 111 -6.13 9.01 7.46
N PRO A 112 -5.79 7.81 6.92
CA PRO A 112 -5.70 6.60 7.74
C PRO A 112 -4.66 6.69 8.87
N GLY A 113 -3.56 7.42 8.66
CA GLY A 113 -2.58 7.72 9.69
C GLY A 113 -3.20 8.47 10.86
N PHE A 114 -3.91 9.56 10.59
CA PHE A 114 -4.61 10.32 11.64
C PHE A 114 -5.73 9.51 12.31
N MET A 115 -6.52 8.77 11.54
CA MET A 115 -7.56 7.88 12.07
C MET A 115 -6.99 6.82 13.00
N SER A 116 -5.81 6.26 12.69
CA SER A 116 -5.17 5.28 13.55
C SER A 116 -4.79 5.86 14.91
N VAL A 117 -4.33 7.12 14.95
CA VAL A 117 -4.02 7.83 16.21
C VAL A 117 -5.29 8.09 17.02
N LEU A 118 -6.38 8.52 16.37
CA LEU A 118 -7.70 8.67 17.01
C LEU A 118 -8.20 7.35 17.59
N SER A 119 -8.09 6.27 16.80
CA SER A 119 -8.50 4.92 17.21
C SER A 119 -7.74 4.43 18.43
N TYR A 120 -6.42 4.62 18.44
CA TYR A 120 -5.54 4.29 19.57
C TYR A 120 -5.90 5.07 20.84
N ARG A 121 -6.11 6.40 20.72
CA ARG A 121 -6.41 7.27 21.86
C ARG A 121 -7.76 6.96 22.50
N GLU A 122 -8.77 6.70 21.68
CA GLU A 122 -10.15 6.49 22.13
C GLU A 122 -10.49 5.02 22.38
N ASN A 123 -9.56 4.10 22.06
CA ASN A 123 -9.74 2.66 22.11
C ASN A 123 -11.01 2.19 21.37
N LYS A 124 -11.27 2.77 20.18
CA LYS A 124 -12.47 2.53 19.36
C LYS A 124 -12.14 2.47 17.88
N LYS A 125 -12.92 1.72 17.10
CA LYS A 125 -12.86 1.76 15.63
C LYS A 125 -13.29 3.16 15.16
N VAL A 126 -12.55 3.71 14.19
CA VAL A 126 -12.89 4.97 13.53
C VAL A 126 -13.42 4.67 12.14
N LEU A 127 -14.54 5.29 11.79
CA LEU A 127 -15.20 5.19 10.51
C LEU A 127 -15.03 6.50 9.76
N TRP A 128 -14.72 6.41 8.47
CA TRP A 128 -14.51 7.57 7.60
C TRP A 128 -15.58 7.64 6.52
N ASP A 129 -16.21 8.80 6.38
CA ASP A 129 -17.02 9.14 5.23
C ASP A 129 -16.18 9.99 4.28
N HIS A 130 -15.69 9.36 3.21
CA HIS A 130 -14.87 10.02 2.20
C HIS A 130 -15.62 11.13 1.45
N LYS A 131 -16.94 11.01 1.25
CA LYS A 131 -17.70 12.05 0.54
C LYS A 131 -17.95 13.26 1.43
N ALA A 132 -18.22 13.01 2.71
CA ALA A 132 -18.49 14.09 3.68
C ALA A 132 -17.21 14.66 4.30
N ASP A 133 -16.05 14.04 4.07
CA ASP A 133 -14.75 14.36 4.65
C ASP A 133 -14.82 14.42 6.20
N LYS A 134 -15.48 13.41 6.79
CA LYS A 134 -15.77 13.36 8.23
C LYS A 134 -15.53 11.97 8.81
N TYR A 135 -15.01 11.95 10.05
CA TYR A 135 -14.90 10.72 10.83
C TYR A 135 -15.97 10.63 11.91
N ARG A 136 -16.20 9.40 12.38
CA ARG A 136 -16.96 9.10 13.61
C ARG A 136 -16.41 7.85 14.28
N PHE A 137 -16.66 7.69 15.57
CA PHE A 137 -16.40 6.43 16.26
C PHE A 137 -17.53 5.42 15.97
N ALA A 138 -17.17 4.14 15.95
CA ALA A 138 -18.12 3.03 15.90
C ALA A 138 -18.93 2.93 17.20
#